data_AF-A0A0F9BUZ2-F1
#
_entry.id   AF-A0A0F9BUZ2-F1
#
_cell.length_a   1.000
_cell.length_b   1.000
_cell.length_c   1.000
_cell.angle_alpha   90.00
_cell.angle_beta   90.00
_cell.angle_gamma   90.00
#
_symmetry.space_group_name_H-M   'P 1'
#
loop_
_entity.id
_entity.type
_entity.pdbx_description
1 polymer ?
#
loop_
_entity_poly.entity_id
_entity_poly.type
_entity_poly.pdbx_seq_one_letter_code
_entity_poly.pdbx_strand_id
1 'polypeptide(L)' 'HGVVSRANDWVEYSCILKVRDGGKMPVSLDMQFNPPHPFSVNMPLEHSIRAGSISDLYWKVIKFLAKYGVEFRG' A
#
# COMPACT_ATOMS: atom_id res chain seq x y z
N HIS A 1 16.48 12.26 -29.72
CA HIS A 1 15.58 13.05 -28.87
C HIS A 1 15.11 12.18 -27.70
N GLY A 2 15.81 12.26 -26.56
CA GLY A 2 15.49 11.46 -25.38
C GLY A 2 14.32 12.08 -24.63
N VAL A 3 13.19 11.38 -24.59
CA VAL A 3 12.08 11.77 -23.72
C VAL A 3 12.47 11.35 -22.31
N VAL A 4 12.86 12.32 -21.50
CA VAL A 4 13.04 12.13 -20.06
C VAL A 4 11.65 11.96 -19.46
N SER A 5 11.25 10.72 -19.14
CA SER A 5 10.04 10.46 -18.35
C SER A 5 10.27 10.95 -16.92
N ARG A 6 10.05 12.26 -16.69
CA ARG A 6 9.91 12.86 -15.38
C ARG A 6 8.45 13.24 -15.20
N ALA A 7 7.60 12.27 -14.86
CA ALA A 7 6.22 12.54 -14.48
C ALA A 7 5.64 11.40 -13.63
N ASN A 8 5.90 11.45 -12.33
CA ASN A 8 5.15 10.81 -11.25
C ASN A 8 4.75 9.34 -11.47
N ASP A 9 5.67 8.42 -11.22
CA ASP A 9 5.37 6.98 -11.10
C ASP A 9 4.54 6.75 -9.82
N TRP A 10 3.21 6.80 -9.94
CA TRP A 10 2.30 6.48 -8.84
C TRP A 10 2.11 4.96 -8.72
N VAL A 11 1.96 4.50 -7.49
CA VAL A 11 1.63 3.11 -7.17
C VAL A 11 0.21 3.11 -6.62
N GLU A 12 -0.66 2.31 -7.22
CA GLU A 12 -2.07 2.22 -6.83
C GLU A 12 -2.41 0.85 -6.25
N TYR A 13 -3.16 0.85 -5.16
CA TYR A 13 -3.71 -0.36 -4.55
C TYR A 13 -5.22 -0.21 -4.34
N SER A 14 -6.00 -1.17 -4.84
CA SER A 14 -7.36 -1.41 -4.40
C SER A 14 -7.33 -2.04 -3.01
N CYS A 15 -7.99 -1.42 -2.03
CA CYS A 15 -7.92 -1.87 -0.65
C CYS A 15 -9.31 -2.17 -0.08
N ILE A 16 -9.42 -3.27 0.68
CA ILE A 16 -10.62 -3.60 1.46
C ILE A 16 -10.25 -3.55 2.95
N LEU A 17 -10.74 -2.52 3.63
CA LEU A 17 -10.64 -2.38 5.08
C LEU A 17 -11.78 -3.16 5.76
N LYS A 18 -11.43 -4.05 6.68
CA LYS A 18 -12.38 -4.80 7.51
C LYS A 18 -12.12 -4.46 8.97
N VAL A 19 -13.17 -4.06 9.68
CA VAL A 19 -13.16 -3.78 11.12
C VAL A 19 -14.12 -4.74 11.80
N ARG A 20 -13.64 -5.45 12.83
CA ARG A 20 -14.41 -6.43 13.60
C ARG A 20 -14.61 -5.93 15.03
N ASP A 21 -15.62 -6.44 15.73
CA ASP A 21 -15.96 -6.04 17.10
C ASP A 21 -15.10 -6.72 18.19
N GLY A 22 -14.18 -7.61 17.80
CA GLY A 22 -13.38 -8.38 18.73
C GLY A 22 -12.14 -9.03 18.13
N GLY A 23 -11.30 -9.58 19.02
CA GLY A 23 -10.03 -10.22 18.68
C GLY A 23 -8.81 -9.32 18.90
N LYS A 24 -7.61 -9.92 18.97
CA LYS A 24 -6.35 -9.21 19.26
C LYS A 24 -5.96 -8.19 18.17
N MET A 25 -6.39 -8.43 16.93
CA MET A 25 -6.13 -7.59 15.76
C MET A 25 -7.45 -7.44 14.97
N PRO A 26 -8.37 -6.59 15.45
CA PRO A 26 -9.72 -6.49 14.90
C PRO A 26 -9.76 -5.75 13.55
N VAL A 27 -8.69 -5.06 13.17
CA VAL A 27 -8.59 -4.30 11.94
C VAL A 27 -7.69 -5.04 10.95
N SER A 28 -8.17 -5.21 9.72
CA SER A 28 -7.38 -5.79 8.63
C SER A 28 -7.57 -5.04 7.32
N LEU A 29 -6.52 -4.97 6.52
CA LEU A 29 -6.51 -4.37 5.20
C LEU A 29 -5.99 -5.39 4.19
N ASP A 30 -6.82 -5.76 3.23
CA ASP A 30 -6.40 -6.55 2.09
C ASP A 30 -6.15 -5.58 0.92
N MET A 31 -4.93 -5.60 0.37
CA MET A 31 -4.46 -4.69 -0.66
C MET A 31 -4.16 -5.49 -1.92
N GLN A 32 -4.73 -5.07 -3.05
CA GLN A 32 -4.49 -5.62 -4.37
C GLN A 32 -3.90 -4.55 -5.27
N PHE A 33 -2.75 -4.81 -5.85
CA PHE A 33 -2.04 -3.86 -6.69
C PHE A 33 -2.77 -3.66 -8.01
N ASN A 34 -3.01 -2.39 -8.38
CA ASN A 34 -3.60 -2.01 -9.66
C ASN A 34 -2.45 -1.61 -10.63
N PRO A 35 -2.17 -2.38 -11.69
CA PRO A 35 -1.24 -1.95 -12.75
C PRO A 35 -1.82 -0.73 -13.51
N PRO A 36 -0.98 0.12 -14.15
CA PRO A 36 0.33 -0.21 -14.71
C PRO A 36 1.50 -0.08 -13.73
N HIS A 37 2.39 -1.08 -13.76
CA HIS A 37 3.68 -0.99 -13.08
C HIS A 37 4.53 0.10 -13.76
N PRO A 38 4.99 1.15 -13.06
CA PRO A 38 6.21 1.79 -13.48
C PRO A 38 7.32 0.72 -13.46
N PHE A 39 8.05 0.58 -14.56
CA PHE A 39 9.13 -0.41 -14.77
C PHE A 39 10.21 -0.39 -13.65
N SER A 40 10.15 0.60 -12.77
CA SER A 40 11.13 0.94 -11.75
C SER A 40 10.88 0.29 -10.37
N VAL A 41 9.68 -0.22 -10.06
CA VAL A 41 9.35 -0.70 -8.69
C VAL A 41 8.65 -2.07 -8.67
N ASN A 42 9.31 -3.06 -8.06
CA ASN A 42 8.78 -4.42 -7.91
C ASN A 42 7.85 -4.54 -6.69
N MET A 43 6.65 -3.98 -6.82
CA MET A 43 5.62 -3.98 -5.77
C MET A 43 4.91 -5.35 -5.69
N PRO A 44 4.54 -5.84 -4.48
CA PRO A 44 3.75 -7.06 -4.33
C PRO A 44 2.35 -6.90 -4.94
N LEU A 45 1.91 -7.90 -5.71
CA LEU A 45 0.57 -7.92 -6.31
C LEU A 45 -0.54 -7.96 -5.27
N GLU A 46 -0.32 -8.66 -4.16
CA GLU A 46 -1.26 -8.77 -3.05
C GLU A 46 -0.52 -8.62 -1.73
N HIS A 47 -1.15 -7.93 -0.78
CA HIS A 47 -0.63 -7.78 0.57
C HIS A 47 -1.78 -7.68 1.58
N SER A 48 -1.65 -8.34 2.73
CA SER A 48 -2.63 -8.25 3.80
C SER A 48 -1.97 -7.78 5.09
N ILE A 49 -2.54 -6.77 5.72
CA ILE A 49 -2.05 -6.17 6.97
C ILE A 49 -3.11 -6.36 8.05
N ARG A 50 -2.69 -6.74 9.25
CA ARG A 50 -3.56 -6.80 10.44
C ARG A 50 -3.03 -5.87 11.53
N ALA A 51 -3.95 -5.25 12.26
CA ALA A 51 -3.65 -4.22 13.24
C ALA A 51 -4.63 -4.20 14.41
N GLY A 52 -4.17 -3.63 15.53
CA GLY A 52 -4.98 -3.44 16.72
C GLY A 52 -6.00 -2.31 16.57
N SER A 53 -5.70 -1.33 15.71
CA SER A 53 -6.49 -0.14 15.46
C SER A 53 -6.27 0.37 14.04
N ILE A 54 -7.11 1.31 13.58
CA ILE A 54 -6.96 1.97 12.28
C ILE A 54 -5.65 2.78 12.22
N SER A 55 -5.26 3.42 13.32
CA SER A 55 -4.00 4.18 13.38
C SER A 55 -2.76 3.28 13.28
N ASP A 56 -2.77 2.12 13.95
CA ASP A 56 -1.69 1.11 13.80
C ASP A 56 -1.65 0.56 12.36
N LEU A 57 -2.81 0.37 11.74
CA LEU A 57 -2.90 -0.03 10.34
C LEU A 57 -2.26 1.02 9.41
N TYR A 58 -2.60 2.30 9.60
CA TYR A 58 -2.04 3.40 8.81
C TYR A 58 -0.52 3.43 8.89
N TRP A 59 0.04 3.31 10.10
CA TRP A 59 1.49 3.23 10.30
C TRP A 59 2.13 2.05 9.55
N LYS A 60 1.48 0.88 9.58
CA LYS A 60 1.94 -0.31 8.86
C LYS A 60 1.90 -0.14 7.34
N VAL A 61 0.90 0.55 6.80
CA VAL A 61 0.81 0.88 5.37
C VAL A 61 1.98 1.78 4.96
N ILE A 62 2.26 2.84 5.72
CA ILE A 62 3.42 3.72 5.44
C ILE A 62 4.71 2.90 5.46
N LYS A 63 4.92 2.08 6.49
CA LYS A 63 6.12 1.26 6.61
C LYS A 63 6.26 0.25 5.47
N PHE A 64 5.14 -0.32 5.01
CA PHE A 64 5.10 -1.21 3.85
C PHE A 64 5.55 -0.48 2.59
N LEU A 65 4.95 0.68 2.27
CA LEU A 65 5.30 1.46 1.08
C LEU A 65 6.76 1.94 1.11
N ALA A 66 7.23 2.40 2.28
CA ALA A 66 8.60 2.86 2.47
C ALA A 66 9.65 1.76 2.19
N LYS A 67 9.31 0.47 2.42
CA LYS A 67 10.20 -0.67 2.09
C LYS A 67 10.51 -0.74 0.59
N TYR A 68 9.60 -0.24 -0.25
CA TYR A 68 9.73 -0.26 -1.70
C TYR A 68 10.09 1.12 -2.27
N GLY A 69 10.48 2.08 -1.43
CA GLY A 69 10.84 3.43 -1.85
C GLY A 69 9.64 4.29 -2.28
N VAL A 70 8.43 3.89 -1.91
CA VAL A 70 7.19 4.62 -2.20
C VAL A 70 6.74 5.39 -0.96
N GLU A 71 6.32 6.63 -1.16
CA GLU A 71 5.75 7.46 -0.11
C GLU A 71 4.22 7.41 -0.18
N PHE A 72 3.55 7.24 0.98
CA PHE A 72 2.10 7.40 1.05
C PHE A 72 1.76 8.88 0.95
N ARG A 73 1.05 9.29 -0.09
CA ARG A 73 0.48 10.64 -0.23
C ARG A 73 -1.04 10.55 -0.18
N GLY A 74 -1.61 11.09 0.89
CA GLY A 74 -3.05 11.22 1.11
C GLY A 74 -3.52 12.66 1.02
#